data_AF-A0A955ZAJ5-F1
#
_entry.id   AF-A0A955ZAJ5-F1
#
_cell.length_a   1.000
_cell.length_b   1.000
_cell.length_c   1.000
_cell.angle_alpha   90.00
_cell.angle_beta   90.00
_cell.angle_gamma   90.00
#
_symmetry.space_group_name_H-M   'P 1'
#
loop_
_entity.id
_entity.type
_entity.pdbx_description
1 polymer ?
#
loop_
_entity_poly.entity_id
_entity_poly.type
_entity_poly.pdbx_seq_one_letter_code
_entity_poly.pdbx_strand_id
1 'polypeptide(L)'
;MPTPPDRAQTSFLRSVRTPLVLALVIASTTVMSLACDGTVDAPPRGTQPSDPSAQKDPTAPQGNGDAYDPASPSNQGPAVNPDGFAAVKPIIEKHCGECHHAGSPLDLAAGIDAATAAKVSKTLADGSMPPAPRGKLAPDEIAKIEAWRSGAPGQAPPADPAPSSTPVAQLLDAATLASYKAALPKVAWGRLAQILESPSTLFYDKRVMPGVYQDTVGTGGNFPFGARFNNSGKNLIVPAGKKLFSADGSTWAFPFGHTAGADEAPNVVVANFISLPVEANKPMPVAYRVEQTQQAGFPNTRWNWSFPTGTVVGEILMVKDGATLLTTEIRTRERFKDAWATNVFRPFPTAGILAAAIKGRRADWQATPALATLVTSLEDMTTLTPKRLGSPAFDDMVVLQGSVDAPLPAIGDDALTRDLLTSTAFVSAYGTAWKASGAAKAFGPTGPASGLSVVPARFDSGLLEVREKTCSKCHDQGGWFIGSLVDDAVLYGDVWGVDRIFSFYPFDPSRIEASGNENRVVRPAFAQGAVFERYDAAKHSAERYTFYKPQP
;
A
#
# COMPACT_ATOMS: atom_id res chain seq x y z
N MET A 1 63.23 -9.89 -31.83
CA MET A 1 62.91 -11.11 -31.05
C MET A 1 61.64 -11.71 -31.65
N PRO A 2 61.54 -13.04 -31.84
CA PRO A 2 60.49 -13.64 -32.66
C PRO A 2 59.27 -14.15 -31.86
N THR A 3 58.08 -13.99 -32.44
CA THR A 3 56.91 -14.87 -32.21
C THR A 3 57.23 -16.28 -32.75
N PRO A 4 56.85 -17.38 -32.07
CA PRO A 4 55.60 -18.11 -32.41
C PRO A 4 55.05 -18.96 -31.22
N PRO A 5 54.17 -19.99 -31.39
CA PRO A 5 53.17 -20.27 -32.44
C PRO A 5 51.73 -20.53 -31.89
N ASP A 6 50.76 -20.61 -32.80
CA ASP A 6 49.48 -21.32 -32.61
C ASP A 6 49.66 -22.80 -32.22
N ARG A 7 48.72 -23.36 -31.44
CA ARG A 7 48.51 -24.82 -31.40
C ARG A 7 47.08 -25.26 -31.09
N ALA A 8 46.45 -25.80 -32.14
CA ALA A 8 45.66 -27.03 -32.19
C ALA A 8 44.48 -27.27 -31.23
N GLN A 9 43.32 -27.49 -31.84
CA GLN A 9 42.13 -28.13 -31.27
C GLN A 9 42.44 -29.51 -30.66
N THR A 10 41.79 -29.84 -29.54
CA THR A 10 41.38 -31.22 -29.22
C THR A 10 40.01 -31.21 -28.52
N SER A 11 39.00 -31.80 -29.16
CA SER A 11 37.67 -31.97 -28.57
C SER A 11 37.59 -33.27 -27.78
N PHE A 12 37.26 -33.19 -26.49
CA PHE A 12 36.93 -34.37 -25.68
C PHE A 12 35.41 -34.53 -25.57
N LEU A 13 34.84 -35.35 -26.44
CA LEU A 13 33.47 -35.85 -26.28
C LEU A 13 33.46 -36.92 -25.18
N ARG A 14 32.83 -36.63 -24.03
CA ARG A 14 32.42 -37.67 -23.08
C ARG A 14 30.93 -37.96 -23.23
N SER A 15 30.64 -39.14 -23.77
CA SER A 15 29.31 -39.76 -23.75
C SER A 15 28.89 -40.04 -22.31
N VAL A 16 27.67 -39.63 -21.95
CA VAL A 16 26.94 -40.16 -20.80
C VAL A 16 25.75 -40.94 -21.36
N ARG A 17 25.62 -42.20 -20.94
CA ARG A 17 24.58 -43.12 -21.40
C ARG A 17 23.31 -42.95 -20.57
N THR A 18 22.18 -42.76 -21.24
CA THR A 18 20.85 -43.04 -20.68
C THR A 18 20.67 -44.56 -20.55
N PRO A 19 19.97 -45.01 -19.50
CA PRO A 19 19.01 -46.10 -19.69
C PRO A 19 17.60 -45.69 -19.23
N LEU A 20 16.64 -45.95 -20.10
CA LEU A 20 15.20 -45.93 -19.83
C LEU A 20 14.71 -47.39 -19.78
N VAL A 21 13.47 -47.60 -19.32
CA VAL A 21 12.64 -48.84 -19.41
C VAL A 21 12.86 -49.86 -18.26
N LEU A 22 11.85 -50.52 -17.68
CA LEU A 22 10.40 -50.29 -17.42
C LEU A 22 9.88 -51.47 -16.55
N ALA A 23 8.64 -51.36 -16.03
CA ALA A 23 7.79 -52.42 -15.45
C ALA A 23 7.98 -52.68 -13.93
N LEU A 24 6.97 -53.12 -13.16
CA LEU A 24 5.67 -53.76 -13.51
C LEU A 24 4.60 -53.54 -12.41
N VAL A 25 3.34 -53.93 -12.71
CA VAL A 25 2.18 -54.34 -11.83
C VAL A 25 1.10 -53.24 -11.68
N ILE A 26 -0.13 -53.23 -12.26
CA ILE A 26 -1.23 -54.22 -12.56
C ILE A 26 -1.90 -54.78 -11.29
N ALA A 27 -3.20 -54.73 -10.97
CA ALA A 27 -4.46 -54.34 -11.65
C ALA A 27 -5.27 -53.39 -10.71
N SER A 28 -6.57 -53.07 -10.78
CA SER A 28 -7.79 -53.53 -11.52
C SER A 28 -8.64 -52.28 -11.88
N THR A 29 -9.93 -52.25 -12.29
CA THR A 29 -11.06 -53.19 -12.47
C THR A 29 -11.83 -52.87 -13.77
N THR A 30 -12.72 -53.77 -14.20
CA THR A 30 -13.28 -53.87 -15.55
C THR A 30 -14.64 -53.17 -15.77
N VAL A 31 -14.76 -52.42 -16.88
CA VAL A 31 -15.86 -52.33 -17.87
C VAL A 31 -17.30 -52.77 -17.47
N MET A 32 -18.29 -51.86 -17.62
CA MET A 32 -19.39 -52.04 -18.59
C MET A 32 -20.20 -50.76 -18.91
N SER A 33 -20.79 -50.74 -20.11
CA SER A 33 -21.55 -49.64 -20.72
C SER A 33 -23.05 -49.71 -20.42
N LEU A 34 -23.75 -48.57 -20.38
CA LEU A 34 -24.88 -48.21 -21.27
C LEU A 34 -25.58 -46.90 -20.83
N ALA A 35 -26.34 -46.32 -21.75
CA ALA A 35 -27.01 -45.02 -21.58
C ALA A 35 -28.31 -45.10 -20.76
N CYS A 36 -28.68 -43.98 -20.14
CA CYS A 36 -30.07 -43.53 -20.00
C CYS A 36 -30.12 -42.02 -19.69
N ASP A 37 -31.19 -41.36 -20.14
CA ASP A 37 -31.51 -39.97 -19.81
C ASP A 37 -31.70 -39.75 -18.29
N GLY A 38 -31.45 -38.52 -17.84
CA GLY A 38 -31.60 -38.14 -16.44
C GLY A 38 -31.46 -36.63 -16.21
N THR A 39 -32.51 -35.88 -16.53
CA THR A 39 -32.70 -34.52 -16.02
C THR A 39 -32.67 -34.53 -14.48
N VAL A 40 -31.85 -33.71 -13.85
CA VAL A 40 -31.90 -33.46 -12.41
C VAL A 40 -31.83 -31.96 -12.14
N ASP A 41 -32.84 -31.45 -11.46
CA ASP A 41 -33.03 -30.03 -11.18
C ASP A 41 -31.94 -29.43 -10.28
N ALA A 42 -31.53 -28.21 -10.60
CA ALA A 42 -30.80 -27.37 -9.66
C ALA A 42 -31.80 -26.72 -8.68
N PRO A 43 -31.57 -26.76 -7.36
CA PRO A 43 -32.46 -26.12 -6.40
C PRO A 43 -32.44 -24.59 -6.55
N PRO A 44 -33.58 -23.90 -6.33
CA PRO A 44 -33.69 -22.47 -6.59
C PRO A 44 -32.85 -21.65 -5.61
N ARG A 45 -32.12 -20.66 -6.14
CA ARG A 45 -31.46 -19.63 -5.32
C ARG A 45 -32.51 -18.81 -4.59
N GLY A 46 -32.43 -18.78 -3.26
CA GLY A 46 -33.22 -17.87 -2.44
C GLY A 46 -32.90 -16.41 -2.77
N THR A 47 -33.92 -15.65 -3.13
CA THR A 47 -33.85 -14.19 -3.25
C THR A 47 -33.80 -13.57 -1.85
N GLN A 48 -32.76 -12.78 -1.54
CA GLN A 48 -32.84 -11.89 -0.38
C GLN A 48 -33.87 -10.77 -0.66
N PRO A 49 -34.70 -10.40 0.33
CA PRO A 49 -35.64 -9.30 0.19
C PRO A 49 -34.90 -7.96 0.14
N SER A 50 -35.27 -7.10 -0.81
CA SER A 50 -34.82 -5.71 -0.89
C SER A 50 -35.46 -4.87 0.22
N ASP A 51 -34.65 -4.17 1.01
CA ASP A 51 -35.11 -3.21 2.03
C ASP A 51 -35.78 -1.98 1.35
N PRO A 52 -37.07 -1.72 1.59
CA PRO A 52 -37.80 -0.63 0.94
C PRO A 52 -37.88 0.61 1.85
N SER A 53 -36.74 1.21 2.20
CA SER A 53 -36.69 2.40 3.07
C SER A 53 -35.77 3.55 2.59
N ALA A 54 -35.45 3.60 1.29
CA ALA A 54 -34.71 4.72 0.68
C ALA A 54 -35.66 5.86 0.20
N GLN A 55 -36.36 6.52 1.12
CA GLN A 55 -37.19 7.68 0.80
C GLN A 55 -36.33 8.95 0.69
N LYS A 56 -36.34 9.60 -0.49
CA LYS A 56 -35.51 10.78 -0.81
C LYS A 56 -35.90 12.01 0.01
N ASP A 57 -34.92 12.69 0.59
CA ASP A 57 -35.00 14.12 0.93
C ASP A 57 -34.23 14.93 -0.12
N PRO A 58 -34.89 15.82 -0.91
CA PRO A 58 -34.27 16.49 -2.05
C PRO A 58 -33.64 17.87 -1.73
N THR A 59 -33.38 18.22 -0.47
CA THR A 59 -33.06 19.63 -0.10
C THR A 59 -31.74 19.91 0.64
N ALA A 60 -30.82 18.95 0.78
CA ALA A 60 -29.51 19.20 1.40
C ALA A 60 -28.61 20.11 0.53
N PRO A 61 -28.06 21.22 1.05
CA PRO A 61 -27.21 22.13 0.28
C PRO A 61 -25.86 21.49 -0.08
N GLN A 62 -25.39 21.78 -1.29
CA GLN A 62 -24.11 21.30 -1.81
C GLN A 62 -22.95 21.81 -0.96
N GLY A 63 -22.14 20.89 -0.42
CA GLY A 63 -20.90 21.25 0.25
C GLY A 63 -19.85 21.69 -0.78
N ASN A 64 -19.54 22.98 -0.81
CA ASN A 64 -18.38 23.48 -1.54
C ASN A 64 -17.11 22.85 -0.94
N GLY A 65 -16.24 22.31 -1.79
CA GLY A 65 -14.89 21.94 -1.36
C GLY A 65 -14.08 23.20 -1.09
N ASP A 66 -13.51 23.31 0.12
CA ASP A 66 -12.66 24.45 0.48
C ASP A 66 -11.45 24.55 -0.45
N ALA A 67 -11.04 25.79 -0.73
CA ALA A 67 -9.91 26.07 -1.59
C ALA A 67 -8.59 25.70 -0.90
N TYR A 68 -7.82 24.81 -1.54
CA TYR A 68 -6.42 24.57 -1.20
C TYR A 68 -5.62 25.88 -1.27
N ASP A 69 -5.03 26.29 -0.15
CA ASP A 69 -4.08 27.42 -0.11
C ASP A 69 -2.65 26.94 -0.43
N PRO A 70 -2.10 27.26 -1.62
CA PRO A 70 -0.72 26.92 -1.96
C PRO A 70 0.34 27.65 -1.11
N ALA A 71 -0.03 28.71 -0.37
CA ALA A 71 0.87 29.40 0.55
C ALA A 71 0.97 28.73 1.93
N SER A 72 -0.03 27.93 2.32
CA SER A 72 -0.13 27.28 3.64
C SER A 72 -0.49 25.79 3.54
N PRO A 73 0.34 24.94 2.90
CA PRO A 73 0.05 23.53 2.73
C PRO A 73 -0.03 22.81 4.08
N SER A 74 -1.24 22.44 4.52
CA SER A 74 -1.43 21.66 5.74
C SER A 74 -0.79 20.27 5.55
N ASN A 75 0.34 20.10 6.21
CA ASN A 75 1.30 19.02 6.02
C ASN A 75 0.89 17.68 6.65
N GLN A 76 -0.19 17.70 7.43
CA GLN A 76 -1.22 16.66 7.50
C GLN A 76 -2.58 17.37 7.43
N GLY A 77 -3.69 16.67 7.24
CA GLY A 77 -4.98 17.25 7.63
C GLY A 77 -4.98 17.45 9.15
N PRO A 78 -5.49 18.61 9.64
CA PRO A 78 -4.68 19.71 10.15
C PRO A 78 -3.70 19.31 11.28
N ALA A 79 -2.81 20.21 11.68
CA ALA A 79 -1.82 19.99 12.74
C ALA A 79 -2.45 19.62 14.11
N VAL A 80 -2.82 18.34 14.27
CA VAL A 80 -3.23 17.76 15.54
C VAL A 80 -2.01 17.64 16.42
N ASN A 81 -1.87 18.62 17.30
CA ASN A 81 -0.86 18.67 18.36
C ASN A 81 -0.83 17.30 19.07
N PRO A 82 0.26 16.50 18.98
CA PRO A 82 0.32 15.17 19.57
C PRO A 82 0.23 15.21 21.11
N ASP A 83 0.74 16.27 21.73
CA ASP A 83 0.62 16.51 23.17
C ASP A 83 -0.81 16.96 23.52
N GLY A 84 -1.42 17.75 22.64
CA GLY A 84 -2.87 18.03 22.68
C GLY A 84 -3.72 16.77 22.56
N PHE A 85 -3.30 15.80 21.74
CA PHE A 85 -3.94 14.49 21.66
C PHE A 85 -3.74 13.72 22.97
N ALA A 86 -2.61 13.80 23.66
CA ALA A 86 -2.47 13.18 24.98
C ALA A 86 -3.48 13.74 26.01
N ALA A 87 -3.81 15.03 25.93
CA ALA A 87 -4.85 15.65 26.77
C ALA A 87 -6.28 15.28 26.36
N VAL A 88 -6.51 14.98 25.07
CA VAL A 88 -7.83 14.65 24.51
C VAL A 88 -8.11 13.15 24.41
N LYS A 89 -7.08 12.31 24.36
CA LYS A 89 -7.17 10.85 24.22
C LYS A 89 -8.04 10.21 25.31
N PRO A 90 -7.88 10.53 26.62
CA PRO A 90 -8.77 9.98 27.65
C PRO A 90 -10.23 10.38 27.46
N ILE A 91 -10.50 11.54 26.85
CA ILE A 91 -11.85 12.05 26.56
C ILE A 91 -12.45 11.26 25.38
N ILE A 92 -11.67 11.07 24.30
CA ILE A 92 -12.07 10.26 23.15
C ILE A 92 -12.30 8.80 23.56
N GLU A 93 -11.36 8.17 24.29
CA GLU A 93 -11.49 6.78 24.75
C GLU A 93 -12.72 6.57 25.64
N LYS A 94 -13.00 7.52 26.55
CA LYS A 94 -14.13 7.48 27.49
C LYS A 94 -15.49 7.71 26.83
N HIS A 95 -15.61 8.67 25.92
CA HIS A 95 -16.92 9.13 25.41
C HIS A 95 -17.21 8.67 23.97
N CYS A 96 -16.18 8.56 23.14
CA CYS A 96 -16.28 8.30 21.70
C CYS A 96 -15.81 6.89 21.30
N GLY A 97 -14.91 6.27 22.07
CA GLY A 97 -14.16 5.06 21.72
C GLY A 97 -15.00 3.82 21.41
N GLU A 98 -16.23 3.78 21.91
CA GLU A 98 -17.22 2.74 21.65
C GLU A 98 -17.77 2.76 20.22
N CYS A 99 -17.81 3.93 19.57
CA CYS A 99 -18.36 4.12 18.22
C CYS A 99 -17.33 4.61 17.21
N HIS A 100 -16.29 5.30 17.67
CA HIS A 100 -15.14 5.76 16.89
C HIS A 100 -13.90 5.02 17.40
N HIS A 101 -13.45 4.03 16.65
CA HIS A 101 -12.36 3.14 17.08
C HIS A 101 -11.12 3.95 17.49
N ALA A 102 -10.47 3.57 18.60
CA ALA A 102 -9.30 4.27 19.14
C ALA A 102 -8.10 4.39 18.18
N GLY A 103 -8.13 3.67 17.05
CA GLY A 103 -7.15 3.75 15.95
C GLY A 103 -7.44 4.80 14.86
N SER A 104 -8.65 5.40 14.77
CA SER A 104 -8.93 6.52 13.85
C SER A 104 -9.38 7.84 14.51
N PRO A 105 -8.64 8.40 15.50
CA PRO A 105 -8.82 9.79 15.92
C PRO A 105 -8.77 10.80 14.75
N LEU A 106 -8.11 10.41 13.66
CA LEU A 106 -8.10 11.10 12.36
C LEU A 106 -9.50 11.50 11.85
N ASP A 107 -10.56 10.75 12.11
CA ASP A 107 -11.92 11.13 11.66
C ASP A 107 -12.53 12.32 12.45
N LEU A 108 -12.03 12.61 13.67
CA LEU A 108 -12.41 13.79 14.47
C LEU A 108 -11.40 14.95 14.35
N ALA A 109 -10.21 14.64 13.84
CA ALA A 109 -9.09 15.54 13.65
C ALA A 109 -9.03 16.16 12.25
N ALA A 110 -9.10 15.32 11.21
CA ALA A 110 -8.55 15.58 9.90
C ALA A 110 -9.60 15.89 8.82
N GLY A 111 -9.40 17.00 8.11
CA GLY A 111 -10.12 17.31 6.86
C GLY A 111 -11.59 17.68 7.01
N ILE A 112 -12.03 18.09 8.21
CA ILE A 112 -13.37 18.66 8.44
C ILE A 112 -13.31 20.18 8.40
N ASP A 113 -14.10 20.76 7.50
CA ASP A 113 -14.23 22.21 7.28
C ASP A 113 -14.67 22.94 8.57
N ALA A 114 -14.46 24.26 8.63
CA ALA A 114 -14.76 25.05 9.83
C ALA A 114 -16.24 24.97 10.28
N ALA A 115 -17.20 24.80 9.36
CA ALA A 115 -18.61 24.68 9.70
C ALA A 115 -18.96 23.28 10.22
N THR A 116 -18.38 22.22 9.65
CA THR A 116 -18.42 20.86 10.20
C THR A 116 -17.70 20.80 11.54
N ALA A 117 -16.62 21.57 11.72
CA ALA A 117 -15.89 21.63 12.96
C ALA A 117 -16.75 22.20 14.11
N ALA A 118 -17.44 23.31 13.85
CA ALA A 118 -18.42 23.91 14.75
C ALA A 118 -19.64 23.00 15.02
N LYS A 119 -20.11 22.25 14.01
CA LYS A 119 -21.17 21.24 14.20
C LYS A 119 -20.73 20.16 15.19
N VAL A 120 -19.54 19.59 15.04
CA VAL A 120 -19.01 18.57 15.96
C VAL A 120 -18.93 19.12 17.39
N SER A 121 -18.35 20.31 17.59
CA SER A 121 -18.29 20.96 18.91
C SER A 121 -19.68 21.13 19.54
N LYS A 122 -20.65 21.62 18.76
CA LYS A 122 -22.03 21.78 19.22
C LYS A 122 -22.67 20.44 19.59
N THR A 123 -22.50 19.40 18.78
CA THR A 123 -23.08 18.08 19.03
C THR A 123 -22.49 17.42 20.30
N LEU A 124 -21.21 17.67 20.60
CA LEU A 124 -20.56 17.25 21.84
C LEU A 124 -21.09 18.02 23.08
N ALA A 125 -21.34 19.33 22.94
CA ALA A 125 -21.93 20.18 23.99
C ALA A 125 -23.42 19.87 24.26
N ASP A 126 -24.16 19.52 23.20
CA ASP A 126 -25.57 19.19 23.28
C ASP A 126 -25.83 17.75 23.75
N GLY A 127 -24.81 16.86 23.68
CA GLY A 127 -24.94 15.44 24.03
C GLY A 127 -25.67 14.61 22.98
N SER A 128 -25.79 15.15 21.76
CA SER A 128 -26.63 14.64 20.67
C SER A 128 -25.87 13.74 19.67
N MET A 129 -24.62 13.36 19.97
CA MET A 129 -23.84 12.43 19.15
C MET A 129 -24.50 11.04 19.13
N PRO A 130 -24.80 10.47 17.94
CA PRO A 130 -25.33 9.12 17.84
C PRO A 130 -24.34 8.04 18.34
N PRO A 131 -24.80 6.93 18.94
CA PRO A 131 -26.17 6.68 19.37
C PRO A 131 -26.53 7.54 20.59
N ALA A 132 -27.59 8.33 20.46
CA ALA A 132 -28.02 9.30 21.46
C ALA A 132 -29.16 8.72 22.34
N PRO A 133 -29.33 9.20 23.59
CA PRO A 133 -28.56 10.26 24.24
C PRO A 133 -27.27 9.72 24.90
N ARG A 134 -26.17 10.47 24.74
CA ARG A 134 -24.96 10.29 25.57
C ARG A 134 -24.88 11.39 26.63
N GLY A 135 -24.05 11.18 27.65
CA GLY A 135 -23.69 12.24 28.57
C GLY A 135 -23.03 13.40 27.82
N LYS A 136 -23.42 14.64 28.13
CA LYS A 136 -22.75 15.84 27.60
C LYS A 136 -21.30 15.84 28.07
N LEU A 137 -20.37 16.18 27.17
CA LEU A 137 -18.99 16.42 27.58
C LEU A 137 -18.92 17.67 28.46
N ALA A 138 -18.00 17.69 29.41
CA ALA A 138 -17.77 18.88 30.23
C ALA A 138 -17.21 20.03 29.36
N PRO A 139 -17.48 21.31 29.70
CA PRO A 139 -16.95 22.45 28.93
C PRO A 139 -15.42 22.44 28.79
N ASP A 140 -14.68 21.93 29.77
CA ASP A 140 -13.22 21.79 29.69
C ASP A 140 -12.79 20.62 28.78
N GLU A 141 -13.58 19.52 28.73
CA GLU A 141 -13.36 18.42 27.79
C GLU A 141 -13.57 18.89 26.34
N ILE A 142 -14.59 19.71 26.09
CA ILE A 142 -14.87 20.32 24.78
C ILE A 142 -13.75 21.31 24.41
N ALA A 143 -13.35 22.19 25.33
CA ALA A 143 -12.27 23.15 25.07
C ALA A 143 -10.93 22.47 24.73
N LYS A 144 -10.62 21.32 25.35
CA LYS A 144 -9.44 20.50 24.99
C LYS A 144 -9.55 19.94 23.57
N ILE A 145 -10.72 19.40 23.19
CA ILE A 145 -10.98 18.92 21.82
C ILE A 145 -10.85 20.07 20.81
N GLU A 146 -11.39 21.25 21.12
CA GLU A 146 -11.29 22.43 20.24
C GLU A 146 -9.87 22.97 20.13
N ALA A 147 -9.12 23.04 21.22
CA ALA A 147 -7.70 23.45 21.21
C ALA A 147 -6.83 22.49 20.38
N TRP A 148 -7.05 21.17 20.54
CA TRP A 148 -6.40 20.12 19.75
C TRP A 148 -6.69 20.22 18.25
N ARG A 149 -7.95 20.53 17.88
CA ARG A 149 -8.40 20.65 16.47
C ARG A 149 -8.02 21.97 15.79
N SER A 150 -8.00 23.06 16.56
CA SER A 150 -7.66 24.40 16.05
C SER A 150 -6.16 24.65 15.94
N GLY A 151 -5.32 23.73 16.44
CA GLY A 151 -3.87 23.95 16.52
C GLY A 151 -3.51 25.15 17.40
N ALA A 152 -4.34 25.48 18.40
CA ALA A 152 -4.14 26.62 19.28
C ALA A 152 -2.74 26.57 19.93
N PRO A 153 -2.07 27.73 20.16
CA PRO A 153 -0.64 27.80 20.48
C PRO A 153 -0.31 27.34 21.92
N GLY A 154 -0.45 26.05 22.18
CA GLY A 154 -0.03 25.34 23.39
C GLY A 154 1.14 24.42 23.08
N GLN A 155 2.34 24.98 23.12
CA GLN A 155 3.60 24.43 22.58
C GLN A 155 3.54 24.17 21.06
N ALA A 156 4.65 24.46 20.37
CA ALA A 156 4.84 23.85 19.05
C ALA A 156 4.83 22.34 19.26
N PRO A 157 4.14 21.54 18.41
CA PRO A 157 4.16 20.10 18.54
C PRO A 157 5.62 19.61 18.59
N PRO A 158 5.93 18.57 19.39
CA PRO A 158 7.28 18.03 19.45
C PRO A 158 7.77 17.80 18.03
N ALA A 159 8.93 18.37 17.69
CA ALA A 159 9.47 18.23 16.35
C ALA A 159 9.51 16.75 15.98
N ASP A 160 8.88 16.40 14.86
CA ASP A 160 8.88 15.04 14.33
C ASP A 160 10.29 14.46 14.45
N PRO A 161 10.48 13.25 15.04
CA PRO A 161 11.81 12.71 15.25
C PRO A 161 12.52 12.61 13.91
N ALA A 162 13.58 13.42 13.76
CA ALA A 162 14.32 13.52 12.51
C ALA A 162 14.88 12.14 12.11
N PRO A 163 14.88 11.79 10.82
CA PRO A 163 15.50 10.55 10.37
C PRO A 163 17.00 10.56 10.69
N SER A 164 17.59 9.37 10.86
CA SER A 164 19.00 9.27 11.24
C SER A 164 19.91 9.86 10.16
N SER A 165 21.00 10.47 10.59
CA SER A 165 22.12 10.83 9.72
C SER A 165 23.12 9.69 9.53
N THR A 166 22.96 8.58 10.26
CA THR A 166 23.80 7.38 10.14
C THR A 166 23.45 6.61 8.86
N PRO A 167 24.37 6.44 7.89
CA PRO A 167 24.07 5.73 6.66
C PRO A 167 23.71 4.26 6.89
N VAL A 168 22.70 3.76 6.17
CA VAL A 168 22.39 2.32 6.12
C VAL A 168 22.95 1.68 4.85
N ALA A 169 23.31 0.39 4.93
CA ALA A 169 23.73 -0.39 3.78
C ALA A 169 22.57 -0.54 2.78
N GLN A 170 22.74 0.02 1.58
CA GLN A 170 21.73 0.01 0.53
C GLN A 170 21.71 -1.34 -0.20
N LEU A 171 20.51 -1.78 -0.63
CA LEU A 171 20.38 -3.00 -1.44
C LEU A 171 20.57 -2.76 -2.93
N LEU A 172 20.26 -1.54 -3.39
CA LEU A 172 20.38 -1.14 -4.79
C LEU A 172 21.85 -0.90 -5.15
N ASP A 173 22.20 -1.16 -6.41
CA ASP A 173 23.47 -0.69 -6.95
C ASP A 173 23.52 0.85 -6.98
N ALA A 174 24.73 1.41 -6.96
CA ALA A 174 24.93 2.85 -6.84
C ALA A 174 24.32 3.65 -8.02
N ALA A 175 24.25 3.09 -9.23
CA ALA A 175 23.70 3.77 -10.39
C ALA A 175 22.17 3.80 -10.35
N THR A 176 21.53 2.67 -10.01
CA THR A 176 20.09 2.62 -9.75
C THR A 176 19.70 3.58 -8.61
N LEU A 177 20.43 3.55 -7.49
CA LEU A 177 20.15 4.43 -6.35
C LEU A 177 20.28 5.92 -6.73
N ALA A 178 21.33 6.28 -7.48
CA ALA A 178 21.51 7.64 -7.96
C ALA A 178 20.39 8.07 -8.92
N SER A 179 19.93 7.17 -9.81
CA SER A 179 18.79 7.42 -10.70
C SER A 179 17.49 7.68 -9.93
N TYR A 180 17.20 6.89 -8.89
CA TYR A 180 16.03 7.13 -8.03
C TYR A 180 16.18 8.42 -7.21
N LYS A 181 17.35 8.70 -6.62
CA LYS A 181 17.58 9.94 -5.86
C LYS A 181 17.49 11.20 -6.74
N ALA A 182 17.92 11.13 -8.00
CA ALA A 182 17.77 12.23 -8.96
C ALA A 182 16.32 12.49 -9.40
N ALA A 183 15.43 11.50 -9.24
CA ALA A 183 14.00 11.60 -9.59
C ALA A 183 13.10 12.03 -8.42
N LEU A 184 13.66 12.20 -7.21
CA LEU A 184 12.90 12.62 -6.03
C LEU A 184 12.30 14.02 -6.23
N PRO A 185 10.99 14.20 -6.01
CA PRO A 185 10.35 15.49 -6.19
C PRO A 185 10.61 16.38 -4.97
N LYS A 186 10.36 17.68 -5.14
CA LYS A 186 10.17 18.59 -3.99
C LYS A 186 8.92 18.15 -3.23
N VAL A 187 8.98 18.11 -1.91
CA VAL A 187 7.84 17.75 -1.05
C VAL A 187 7.60 18.88 -0.04
N ALA A 188 6.35 19.34 0.12
CA ALA A 188 6.04 20.43 1.05
C ALA A 188 6.09 19.98 2.53
N TRP A 189 5.84 18.70 2.81
CA TRP A 189 6.01 18.15 4.16
C TRP A 189 7.50 17.90 4.45
N GLY A 190 8.08 18.78 5.26
CA GLY A 190 9.51 18.76 5.60
C GLY A 190 10.03 17.43 6.16
N ARG A 191 9.23 16.69 6.94
CA ARG A 191 9.64 15.37 7.45
C ARG A 191 9.83 14.35 6.33
N LEU A 192 8.94 14.32 5.33
CA LEU A 192 9.11 13.42 4.18
C LEU A 192 10.27 13.86 3.28
N ALA A 193 10.50 15.16 3.11
CA ALA A 193 11.71 15.65 2.43
C ALA A 193 12.99 15.14 3.14
N GLN A 194 13.09 15.32 4.46
CA GLN A 194 14.20 14.79 5.28
C GLN A 194 14.34 13.28 5.17
N ILE A 195 13.23 12.52 5.16
CA ILE A 195 13.24 11.06 4.99
C ILE A 195 13.82 10.67 3.63
N LEU A 196 13.40 11.30 2.53
CA LEU A 196 13.85 10.97 1.18
C LEU A 196 15.33 11.36 0.95
N GLU A 197 15.77 12.47 1.55
CA GLU A 197 17.15 12.94 1.50
C GLU A 197 18.10 12.09 2.36
N SER A 198 17.62 11.60 3.52
CA SER A 198 18.43 10.93 4.54
C SER A 198 19.30 9.78 3.99
N PRO A 199 20.56 9.66 4.47
CA PRO A 199 21.40 8.51 4.18
C PRO A 199 20.98 7.23 4.95
N SER A 200 20.15 7.35 6.01
CA SER A 200 19.62 6.22 6.77
C SER A 200 18.36 5.61 6.16
N THR A 201 17.77 6.24 5.15
CA THR A 201 16.61 5.70 4.44
C THR A 201 17.09 4.64 3.45
N LEU A 202 16.61 3.41 3.64
CA LEU A 202 16.90 2.28 2.78
C LEU A 202 15.99 2.33 1.55
N PHE A 203 16.56 2.46 0.36
CA PHE A 203 15.83 2.33 -0.90
C PHE A 203 15.95 0.91 -1.48
N TYR A 204 14.87 0.43 -2.09
CA TYR A 204 14.82 -0.88 -2.74
C TYR A 204 13.76 -0.91 -3.85
N ASP A 205 13.81 -1.92 -4.70
CA ASP A 205 12.84 -2.19 -5.76
C ASP A 205 12.58 -3.69 -5.90
N LYS A 206 11.77 -4.12 -6.87
CA LYS A 206 11.45 -5.54 -7.07
C LYS A 206 12.58 -6.40 -7.64
N ARG A 207 13.69 -5.79 -8.11
CA ARG A 207 14.88 -6.53 -8.57
C ARG A 207 15.69 -7.00 -7.38
N VAL A 208 15.89 -6.13 -6.39
CA VAL A 208 16.65 -6.46 -5.16
C VAL A 208 15.76 -7.00 -4.05
N MET A 209 14.48 -6.63 -4.04
CA MET A 209 13.43 -7.08 -3.12
C MET A 209 12.29 -7.76 -3.90
N PRO A 210 12.53 -8.94 -4.48
CA PRO A 210 11.51 -9.65 -5.24
C PRO A 210 10.33 -10.03 -4.34
N GLY A 211 9.14 -10.10 -4.94
CA GLY A 211 7.97 -10.60 -4.24
C GLY A 211 8.13 -12.07 -3.88
N VAL A 212 7.94 -12.38 -2.60
CA VAL A 212 8.18 -13.69 -1.98
C VAL A 212 7.16 -14.00 -0.90
N TYR A 213 7.03 -15.29 -0.56
CA TYR A 213 6.14 -15.77 0.49
C TYR A 213 6.76 -16.85 1.38
N GLN A 214 6.22 -17.03 2.59
CA GLN A 214 6.69 -18.01 3.58
C GLN A 214 5.94 -19.34 3.47
N ASP A 215 6.61 -20.38 2.98
CA ASP A 215 6.18 -21.78 2.97
C ASP A 215 6.49 -22.39 4.36
N THR A 216 5.59 -22.13 5.33
CA THR A 216 5.77 -22.41 6.77
C THR A 216 5.52 -23.86 7.18
N VAL A 217 4.72 -24.60 6.39
CA VAL A 217 4.39 -26.03 6.60
C VAL A 217 5.04 -26.85 5.50
N GLY A 218 5.85 -27.84 5.89
CA GLY A 218 6.55 -28.73 4.97
C GLY A 218 6.07 -30.17 5.11
N THR A 219 5.94 -30.84 3.98
CA THR A 219 5.19 -32.09 3.83
C THR A 219 6.04 -33.33 4.16
N GLY A 220 6.89 -33.26 5.19
CA GLY A 220 7.64 -34.41 5.72
C GLY A 220 8.43 -35.25 4.71
N GLY A 221 9.51 -34.72 4.13
CA GLY A 221 10.50 -35.55 3.44
C GLY A 221 11.36 -34.86 2.38
N ASN A 222 10.74 -34.21 1.39
CA ASN A 222 11.43 -33.76 0.17
C ASN A 222 11.18 -32.29 -0.24
N PHE A 223 10.33 -31.55 0.47
CA PHE A 223 10.00 -30.16 0.13
C PHE A 223 10.54 -29.19 1.18
N PRO A 224 11.36 -28.18 0.79
CA PRO A 224 11.85 -27.19 1.74
C PRO A 224 10.74 -26.41 2.41
N PHE A 225 10.84 -26.25 3.73
CA PHE A 225 10.21 -25.16 4.46
C PHE A 225 11.06 -23.91 4.20
N GLY A 226 10.44 -22.74 4.14
CA GLY A 226 11.20 -21.50 4.01
C GLY A 226 10.50 -20.44 3.19
N ALA A 227 11.22 -19.87 2.24
CA ALA A 227 10.71 -18.86 1.34
C ALA A 227 10.76 -19.26 -0.14
N ARG A 228 9.79 -18.71 -0.87
CA ARG A 228 9.46 -19.00 -2.26
C ARG A 228 9.27 -17.70 -3.03
N PHE A 229 9.59 -17.68 -4.32
CA PHE A 229 9.11 -16.59 -5.16
C PHE A 229 7.60 -16.66 -5.29
N ASN A 230 6.96 -15.53 -5.52
CA ASN A 230 5.50 -15.51 -5.61
C ASN A 230 4.98 -16.29 -6.83
N ASN A 231 5.62 -16.16 -7.99
CA ASN A 231 5.23 -16.83 -9.23
C ASN A 231 5.45 -18.37 -9.24
N SER A 232 6.05 -18.96 -8.20
CA SER A 232 6.31 -20.39 -8.05
C SER A 232 5.44 -21.07 -6.99
N GLY A 233 4.29 -20.46 -6.66
CA GLY A 233 3.26 -21.02 -5.77
C GLY A 233 2.78 -22.43 -6.17
N LYS A 234 2.58 -23.32 -5.19
CA LYS A 234 1.99 -24.64 -5.42
C LYS A 234 0.46 -24.51 -5.58
N ASN A 235 -0.15 -25.32 -6.45
CA ASN A 235 -1.62 -25.44 -6.54
C ASN A 235 -2.30 -25.94 -5.25
N LEU A 236 -1.54 -26.49 -4.29
CA LEU A 236 -2.05 -26.94 -3.00
C LEU A 236 -2.47 -25.78 -2.07
N ILE A 237 -1.88 -24.59 -2.26
CA ILE A 237 -2.02 -23.47 -1.32
C ILE A 237 -3.19 -22.55 -1.71
N VAL A 238 -3.61 -22.61 -2.97
CA VAL A 238 -4.69 -21.79 -3.53
C VAL A 238 -5.86 -22.72 -3.87
N PRO A 239 -7.10 -22.44 -3.43
CA PRO A 239 -8.25 -23.33 -3.69
C PRO A 239 -8.42 -23.64 -5.18
N ALA A 240 -8.87 -24.86 -5.49
CA ALA A 240 -8.99 -25.33 -6.86
C ALA A 240 -9.79 -24.36 -7.75
N GLY A 241 -9.18 -23.89 -8.84
CA GLY A 241 -9.75 -22.91 -9.76
C GLY A 241 -9.47 -21.44 -9.43
N LYS A 242 -8.82 -21.13 -8.30
CA LYS A 242 -8.35 -19.77 -7.97
C LYS A 242 -6.87 -19.58 -8.37
N LYS A 243 -6.42 -18.33 -8.48
CA LYS A 243 -5.02 -17.96 -8.73
C LYS A 243 -4.68 -16.67 -7.97
N LEU A 244 -3.59 -16.68 -7.20
CA LEU A 244 -3.06 -15.47 -6.54
C LEU A 244 -2.33 -14.53 -7.51
N PHE A 245 -2.11 -14.98 -8.73
CA PHE A 245 -1.39 -14.26 -9.76
C PHE A 245 -2.30 -13.95 -10.95
N SER A 246 -1.93 -12.90 -11.68
CA SER A 246 -2.44 -12.62 -13.02
C SER A 246 -2.34 -13.86 -13.93
N ALA A 247 -3.09 -13.89 -15.03
CA ALA A 247 -3.19 -15.07 -15.87
C ALA A 247 -1.83 -15.55 -16.45
N ASP A 248 -0.88 -14.63 -16.60
CA ASP A 248 0.51 -14.82 -17.04
C ASP A 248 1.52 -15.10 -15.90
N GLY A 249 1.08 -15.08 -14.63
CA GLY A 249 1.92 -15.33 -13.46
C GLY A 249 2.89 -14.19 -13.09
N SER A 250 2.84 -13.04 -13.77
CA SER A 250 3.84 -11.96 -13.62
C SER A 250 3.56 -10.99 -12.46
N THR A 251 2.29 -10.82 -12.09
CA THR A 251 1.83 -9.92 -11.02
C THR A 251 0.89 -10.66 -10.07
N TRP A 252 0.71 -10.17 -8.86
CA TRP A 252 -0.37 -10.66 -8.00
C TRP A 252 -1.72 -10.13 -8.49
N ALA A 253 -2.77 -10.93 -8.36
CA ALA A 253 -4.13 -10.44 -8.49
C ALA A 253 -4.47 -9.49 -7.32
N PHE A 254 -5.24 -8.43 -7.61
CA PHE A 254 -5.82 -7.56 -6.57
C PHE A 254 -6.60 -8.40 -5.53
N PRO A 255 -6.47 -8.14 -4.22
CA PRO A 255 -5.79 -7.02 -3.55
C PRO A 255 -4.31 -7.26 -3.21
N PHE A 256 -3.76 -8.42 -3.55
CA PHE A 256 -2.36 -8.78 -3.25
C PHE A 256 -1.37 -8.12 -4.24
N GLY A 257 -1.91 -7.56 -5.33
CA GLY A 257 -1.24 -6.66 -6.28
C GLY A 257 -0.35 -5.62 -5.61
N HIS A 258 0.85 -5.41 -6.17
CA HIS A 258 1.73 -4.34 -5.73
C HIS A 258 1.25 -2.99 -6.30
N THR A 259 1.32 -1.91 -5.52
CA THR A 259 1.07 -0.55 -6.00
C THR A 259 -0.29 -0.38 -6.70
N ALA A 260 -1.39 -0.63 -5.97
CA ALA A 260 -2.76 -0.59 -6.50
C ALA A 260 -3.06 0.63 -7.38
N GLY A 261 -3.69 0.39 -8.53
CA GLY A 261 -3.98 1.38 -9.57
C GLY A 261 -2.88 1.53 -10.62
N ALA A 262 -1.68 0.98 -10.39
CA ALA A 262 -0.62 0.89 -11.40
C ALA A 262 -0.57 -0.46 -12.14
N ASP A 263 -1.57 -1.32 -11.92
CA ASP A 263 -1.62 -2.72 -12.36
C ASP A 263 -1.52 -2.88 -13.89
N GLU A 264 -2.13 -1.97 -14.66
CA GLU A 264 -2.07 -1.97 -16.13
C GLU A 264 -1.03 -0.99 -16.72
N ALA A 265 -0.22 -0.32 -15.88
CA ALA A 265 0.59 0.82 -16.31
C ALA A 265 1.93 0.42 -16.95
N PRO A 266 2.12 0.53 -18.29
CA PRO A 266 3.28 -0.02 -18.97
C PRO A 266 4.56 0.81 -18.80
N ASN A 267 4.44 2.08 -18.39
CA ASN A 267 5.53 3.04 -18.27
C ASN A 267 5.92 3.38 -16.82
N VAL A 268 5.34 2.69 -15.82
CA VAL A 268 5.62 2.93 -14.40
C VAL A 268 6.94 2.30 -13.96
N VAL A 269 7.64 2.99 -13.06
CA VAL A 269 8.74 2.45 -12.25
C VAL A 269 8.41 2.75 -10.79
N VAL A 270 8.53 1.73 -9.93
CA VAL A 270 8.24 1.88 -8.50
C VAL A 270 9.52 1.63 -7.72
N ALA A 271 10.04 2.67 -7.08
CA ALA A 271 11.00 2.54 -6.00
C ALA A 271 10.24 2.47 -4.67
N ASN A 272 10.75 1.71 -3.72
CA ASN A 272 10.25 1.65 -2.35
C ASN A 272 11.33 2.21 -1.41
N PHE A 273 10.91 2.66 -0.24
CA PHE A 273 11.84 3.04 0.82
C PHE A 273 11.32 2.66 2.20
N ILE A 274 12.26 2.48 3.14
CA ILE A 274 12.00 2.39 4.58
C ILE A 274 12.90 3.38 5.31
N SER A 275 12.30 4.18 6.17
CA SER A 275 12.98 5.04 7.14
C SER A 275 12.63 4.56 8.55
N LEU A 276 13.67 4.23 9.33
CA LEU A 276 13.51 3.73 10.69
C LEU A 276 13.65 4.88 11.69
N PRO A 277 12.86 4.89 12.79
CA PRO A 277 12.98 5.89 13.84
C PRO A 277 14.32 5.76 14.56
N VAL A 278 14.73 6.83 15.26
CA VAL A 278 16.06 6.92 15.87
C VAL A 278 15.96 6.92 17.38
N GLU A 279 16.75 6.08 18.04
CA GLU A 279 16.92 6.08 19.49
C GLU A 279 18.43 6.09 19.80
N ALA A 280 18.86 6.99 20.69
CA ALA A 280 20.28 7.20 21.03
C ALA A 280 21.21 7.30 19.79
N ASN A 281 20.80 8.08 18.78
CA ASN A 281 21.47 8.27 17.48
C ASN A 281 21.63 7.01 16.60
N LYS A 282 20.94 5.91 16.91
CA LYS A 282 20.92 4.68 16.10
C LYS A 282 19.54 4.43 15.51
N PRO A 283 19.43 3.97 14.25
CA PRO A 283 18.18 3.44 13.73
C PRO A 283 17.67 2.30 14.63
N MET A 284 16.39 2.33 14.98
CA MET A 284 15.73 1.23 15.65
C MET A 284 15.48 0.10 14.64
N PRO A 285 15.99 -1.13 14.87
CA PRO A 285 15.86 -2.23 13.90
C PRO A 285 14.41 -2.69 13.75
N VAL A 286 14.08 -3.27 12.60
CA VAL A 286 12.89 -4.14 12.48
C VAL A 286 13.17 -5.42 13.25
N ALA A 287 12.34 -5.73 14.24
CA ALA A 287 12.59 -6.82 15.17
C ALA A 287 11.87 -8.10 14.75
N TYR A 288 12.52 -9.27 14.82
CA TYR A 288 11.92 -10.54 14.41
C TYR A 288 11.98 -11.66 15.45
N ARG A 289 11.00 -12.56 15.38
CA ARG A 289 10.91 -13.80 16.15
C ARG A 289 10.80 -14.98 15.18
N VAL A 290 11.34 -16.12 15.60
CA VAL A 290 11.11 -17.40 14.93
C VAL A 290 10.32 -18.27 15.90
N GLU A 291 9.12 -18.63 15.49
CA GLU A 291 8.21 -19.49 16.23
C GLU A 291 8.21 -20.88 15.59
N GLN A 292 8.35 -21.91 16.42
CA GLN A 292 8.30 -23.30 16.00
C GLN A 292 7.16 -23.98 16.73
N THR A 293 6.21 -24.51 15.96
CA THR A 293 5.00 -25.16 16.47
C THR A 293 4.77 -26.49 15.74
N GLN A 294 3.75 -27.24 16.17
CA GLN A 294 3.26 -28.43 15.49
C GLN A 294 1.79 -28.19 15.17
N GLN A 295 1.40 -28.34 13.90
CA GLN A 295 0.03 -28.13 13.44
C GLN A 295 -0.40 -29.29 12.56
N ALA A 296 -1.53 -29.92 12.90
CA ALA A 296 -2.02 -31.15 12.27
C ALA A 296 -0.96 -32.28 12.16
N GLY A 297 0.02 -32.30 13.06
CA GLY A 297 1.15 -33.26 13.06
C GLY A 297 2.34 -32.87 12.17
N PHE A 298 2.30 -31.71 11.51
CA PHE A 298 3.42 -31.17 10.72
C PHE A 298 4.20 -30.11 11.52
N PRO A 299 5.54 -30.12 11.45
CA PRO A 299 6.34 -29.04 12.00
C PRO A 299 6.05 -27.75 11.23
N ASN A 300 5.85 -26.67 11.97
CA ASN A 300 5.56 -25.34 11.44
C ASN A 300 6.66 -24.39 11.94
N THR A 301 7.35 -23.71 11.02
CA THR A 301 8.33 -22.66 11.37
C THR A 301 7.89 -21.34 10.75
N ARG A 302 7.55 -20.38 11.62
CA ARG A 302 7.00 -19.07 11.30
C ARG A 302 8.02 -17.99 11.67
N TRP A 303 8.33 -17.09 10.74
CA TRP A 303 9.11 -15.88 11.05
C TRP A 303 8.15 -14.69 11.14
N ASN A 304 8.02 -14.12 12.33
CA ASN A 304 7.24 -12.91 12.58
C ASN A 304 8.18 -11.72 12.72
N TRP A 305 7.90 -10.59 12.07
CA TRP A 305 8.62 -9.34 12.30
C TRP A 305 7.69 -8.16 12.51
N SER A 306 8.16 -7.21 13.32
CA SER A 306 7.45 -5.99 13.72
C SER A 306 8.33 -4.77 13.45
N PHE A 307 7.77 -3.77 12.80
CA PHE A 307 8.43 -2.48 12.61
C PHE A 307 8.26 -1.61 13.89
N PRO A 308 9.31 -0.87 14.32
CA PRO A 308 9.19 0.04 15.45
C PRO A 308 8.25 1.21 15.15
N THR A 309 7.54 1.67 16.18
CA THR A 309 6.70 2.89 16.15
C THR A 309 7.53 4.11 15.73
N GLY A 310 7.07 4.80 14.67
CA GLY A 310 7.76 5.88 13.98
C GLY A 310 8.42 5.46 12.65
N THR A 311 8.39 4.17 12.29
CA THR A 311 8.84 3.70 10.96
C THR A 311 7.98 4.28 9.86
N VAL A 312 8.59 4.79 8.79
CA VAL A 312 7.89 5.15 7.55
C VAL A 312 8.30 4.19 6.43
N VAL A 313 7.34 3.48 5.87
CA VAL A 313 7.49 2.70 4.62
C VAL A 313 6.84 3.50 3.50
N GLY A 314 7.43 3.56 2.31
CA GLY A 314 6.80 4.25 1.18
C GLY A 314 7.08 3.66 -0.20
N GLU A 315 6.22 4.04 -1.14
CA GLU A 315 6.31 3.75 -2.57
C GLU A 315 6.46 5.08 -3.32
N ILE A 316 7.34 5.14 -4.32
CA ILE A 316 7.56 6.30 -5.20
C ILE A 316 7.25 5.83 -6.62
N LEU A 317 6.14 6.33 -7.18
CA LEU A 317 5.67 6.01 -8.51
C LEU A 317 6.25 7.02 -9.49
N MET A 318 7.09 6.53 -10.39
CA MET A 318 7.73 7.31 -11.45
C MET A 318 7.25 6.88 -12.82
N VAL A 319 7.22 7.80 -13.78
CA VAL A 319 7.08 7.49 -15.21
C VAL A 319 8.42 7.60 -15.91
N LYS A 320 8.65 6.74 -16.91
CA LYS A 320 9.84 6.82 -17.78
C LYS A 320 9.69 7.91 -18.83
N ASP A 321 10.70 8.76 -18.93
CA ASP A 321 10.88 9.79 -19.94
C ASP A 321 12.25 9.58 -20.61
N GLY A 322 12.29 8.65 -21.56
CA GLY A 322 13.55 8.12 -22.09
C GLY A 322 14.38 7.42 -21.01
N ALA A 323 15.55 7.98 -20.69
CA ALA A 323 16.41 7.54 -19.59
C ALA A 323 16.10 8.24 -18.25
N THR A 324 15.30 9.31 -18.27
CA THR A 324 14.91 10.07 -17.08
C THR A 324 13.71 9.41 -16.40
N LEU A 325 13.63 9.53 -15.08
CA LEU A 325 12.47 9.16 -14.28
C LEU A 325 11.84 10.43 -13.71
N LEU A 326 10.52 10.55 -13.83
CA LEU A 326 9.75 11.66 -13.28
C LEU A 326 8.78 11.11 -12.24
N THR A 327 8.91 11.52 -10.98
CA THR A 327 7.96 11.11 -9.93
C THR A 327 6.59 11.71 -10.20
N THR A 328 5.53 10.94 -9.96
CA THR A 328 4.12 11.30 -10.16
C THR A 328 3.30 11.20 -8.88
N GLU A 329 3.63 10.23 -8.01
CA GLU A 329 2.96 10.01 -6.74
C GLU A 329 3.93 9.41 -5.71
N ILE A 330 3.85 9.81 -4.45
CA ILE A 330 4.52 9.14 -3.33
C ILE A 330 3.46 8.63 -2.36
N ARG A 331 3.51 7.35 -2.02
CA ARG A 331 2.64 6.74 -1.00
C ARG A 331 3.47 6.48 0.25
N THR A 332 2.91 6.71 1.42
CA THR A 332 3.58 6.47 2.70
C THR A 332 2.67 5.75 3.68
N ARG A 333 3.29 4.98 4.57
CA ARG A 333 2.68 4.38 5.73
C ARG A 333 3.57 4.63 6.93
N GLU A 334 3.03 5.23 7.98
CA GLU A 334 3.75 5.46 9.23
C GLU A 334 3.26 4.51 10.31
N ARG A 335 4.19 3.81 10.97
CA ARG A 335 3.89 2.85 12.04
C ARG A 335 3.54 3.59 13.33
N PHE A 336 2.30 3.47 13.75
CA PHE A 336 1.89 3.75 15.13
C PHE A 336 1.86 2.44 15.92
N LYS A 337 1.82 2.52 17.25
CA LYS A 337 1.92 1.36 18.15
C LYS A 337 1.05 0.17 17.71
N ASP A 338 -0.22 0.42 17.39
CA ASP A 338 -1.20 -0.62 17.07
C ASP A 338 -1.84 -0.42 15.68
N ALA A 339 -1.36 0.54 14.89
CA ALA A 339 -1.93 0.92 13.60
C ALA A 339 -0.87 1.36 12.57
N TRP A 340 -1.30 1.63 11.34
CA TRP A 340 -0.52 2.32 10.32
C TRP A 340 -1.33 3.51 9.81
N ALA A 341 -0.80 4.72 9.92
CA ALA A 341 -1.37 5.88 9.23
C ALA A 341 -0.90 5.88 7.77
N THR A 342 -1.73 6.38 6.86
CA THR A 342 -1.53 6.28 5.42
C THR A 342 -1.63 7.65 4.77
N ASN A 343 -0.76 7.93 3.81
CA ASN A 343 -0.82 9.18 3.07
C ASN A 343 -0.34 8.99 1.63
N VAL A 344 -0.83 9.84 0.73
CA VAL A 344 -0.42 9.91 -0.66
C VAL A 344 -0.11 11.36 -0.98
N PHE A 345 1.05 11.62 -1.56
CA PHE A 345 1.52 12.94 -1.95
C PHE A 345 1.56 13.05 -3.47
N ARG A 346 1.02 14.15 -4.00
CA ARG A 346 0.91 14.44 -5.44
C ARG A 346 1.26 15.91 -5.68
N PRO A 347 1.74 16.28 -6.88
CA PRO A 347 1.91 17.68 -7.24
C PRO A 347 0.56 18.38 -7.43
N PHE A 348 -0.49 17.63 -7.78
CA PHE A 348 -1.85 18.13 -7.98
C PHE A 348 -2.86 17.18 -7.31
N PRO A 349 -3.37 17.50 -6.10
CA PRO A 349 -4.37 16.66 -5.42
C PRO A 349 -5.74 16.61 -6.12
N THR A 350 -6.11 17.66 -6.87
CA THR A 350 -7.41 17.78 -7.56
C THR A 350 -7.25 18.19 -9.03
N ALA A 351 -8.26 17.87 -9.83
CA ALA A 351 -8.31 18.24 -11.25
C ALA A 351 -8.27 19.76 -11.45
N GLY A 352 -8.92 20.52 -10.57
CA GLY A 352 -8.90 21.99 -10.59
C GLY A 352 -7.51 22.58 -10.33
N ILE A 353 -6.73 21.98 -9.42
CA ILE A 353 -5.35 22.42 -9.16
C ILE A 353 -4.46 22.12 -10.38
N LEU A 354 -4.62 20.97 -11.04
CA LEU A 354 -3.89 20.68 -12.29
C LEU A 354 -4.31 21.64 -13.43
N ALA A 355 -5.61 21.90 -13.60
CA ALA A 355 -6.11 22.84 -14.60
C ALA A 355 -5.52 24.24 -14.39
N ALA A 356 -5.56 24.77 -13.16
CA ALA A 356 -4.96 26.04 -12.80
C ALA A 356 -3.44 26.06 -13.06
N ALA A 357 -2.73 24.98 -12.73
CA ALA A 357 -1.29 24.85 -12.95
C ALA A 357 -0.90 24.85 -14.45
N ILE A 358 -1.74 24.27 -15.33
CA ILE A 358 -1.58 24.34 -16.79
C ILE A 358 -1.83 25.77 -17.28
N LYS A 359 -2.97 26.37 -16.90
CA LYS A 359 -3.36 27.74 -17.29
C LYS A 359 -2.30 28.77 -16.91
N GLY A 360 -1.66 28.61 -15.75
CA GLY A 360 -0.58 29.51 -15.29
C GLY A 360 0.77 29.32 -15.99
N ARG A 361 1.03 28.16 -16.60
CA ARG A 361 2.30 27.82 -17.27
C ARG A 361 2.27 27.94 -18.80
N ARG A 362 1.07 28.02 -19.39
CA ARG A 362 0.84 28.20 -20.84
C ARG A 362 -0.26 29.23 -21.02
N ALA A 363 0.10 30.48 -21.25
CA ALA A 363 -0.88 31.56 -21.47
C ALA A 363 -1.73 31.35 -22.75
N ASP A 364 -1.24 30.52 -23.66
CA ASP A 364 -1.82 30.12 -24.94
C ASP A 364 -2.49 28.73 -24.90
N TRP A 365 -2.78 28.19 -23.71
CA TRP A 365 -3.35 26.84 -23.56
C TRP A 365 -4.65 26.63 -24.36
N GLN A 366 -5.47 27.68 -24.56
CA GLN A 366 -6.68 27.61 -25.39
C GLN A 366 -6.36 27.46 -26.89
N ALA A 367 -5.24 28.00 -27.36
CA ALA A 367 -4.82 27.94 -28.76
C ALA A 367 -4.15 26.61 -29.11
N THR A 368 -3.67 25.86 -28.12
CA THR A 368 -3.12 24.51 -28.28
C THR A 368 -4.23 23.47 -28.10
N PRO A 369 -4.71 22.76 -29.15
CA PRO A 369 -5.93 21.95 -29.06
C PRO A 369 -5.87 20.82 -28.02
N ALA A 370 -4.70 20.22 -27.80
CA ALA A 370 -4.51 19.19 -26.78
C ALA A 370 -4.67 19.75 -25.35
N LEU A 371 -4.06 20.89 -25.05
CA LEU A 371 -4.19 21.57 -23.76
C LEU A 371 -5.61 22.10 -23.52
N ALA A 372 -6.25 22.68 -24.54
CA ALA A 372 -7.65 23.10 -24.49
C ALA A 372 -8.58 21.92 -24.14
N THR A 373 -8.37 20.76 -24.78
CA THR A 373 -9.13 19.53 -24.52
C THR A 373 -8.90 19.01 -23.10
N LEU A 374 -7.64 18.93 -22.67
CA LEU A 374 -7.27 18.47 -21.33
C LEU A 374 -7.86 19.37 -20.23
N VAL A 375 -7.68 20.69 -20.35
CA VAL A 375 -8.18 21.65 -19.35
C VAL A 375 -9.71 21.62 -19.29
N THR A 376 -10.40 21.55 -20.42
CA THR A 376 -11.87 21.39 -20.46
C THR A 376 -12.29 20.10 -19.75
N SER A 377 -11.60 18.98 -20.01
CA SER A 377 -11.85 17.69 -19.37
C SER A 377 -11.56 17.69 -17.86
N LEU A 378 -10.58 18.46 -17.40
CA LEU A 378 -10.27 18.62 -15.96
C LEU A 378 -11.32 19.46 -15.22
N GLU A 379 -11.92 20.45 -15.89
CA GLU A 379 -12.94 21.32 -15.30
C GLU A 379 -14.36 20.73 -15.42
N ASP A 380 -14.57 19.78 -16.32
CA ASP A 380 -15.83 19.02 -16.43
C ASP A 380 -15.96 17.96 -15.32
N MET A 381 -16.85 18.23 -14.36
CA MET A 381 -17.18 17.34 -13.25
C MET A 381 -18.13 16.19 -13.66
N THR A 382 -18.69 16.19 -14.87
CA THR A 382 -19.60 15.14 -15.36
C THR A 382 -18.89 13.91 -15.93
N THR A 383 -17.57 14.00 -16.10
CA THR A 383 -16.66 12.93 -16.54
C THR A 383 -16.55 11.73 -15.59
N LEU A 384 -17.10 11.82 -14.38
CA LEU A 384 -17.07 10.74 -13.40
C LEU A 384 -17.96 9.56 -13.81
N THR A 385 -17.36 8.38 -13.95
CA THR A 385 -18.08 7.14 -14.29
C THR A 385 -18.08 6.15 -13.12
N PRO A 386 -19.18 5.43 -12.85
CA PRO A 386 -19.19 4.39 -11.82
C PRO A 386 -18.18 3.27 -12.15
N LYS A 387 -17.38 2.86 -11.15
CA LYS A 387 -16.43 1.76 -11.27
C LYS A 387 -16.56 0.82 -10.07
N ARG A 388 -16.39 -0.47 -10.34
CA ARG A 388 -16.22 -1.53 -9.35
C ARG A 388 -14.83 -2.13 -9.55
N LEU A 389 -14.03 -2.15 -8.49
CA LEU A 389 -12.82 -2.97 -8.41
C LEU A 389 -13.14 -4.14 -7.48
N GLY A 390 -12.88 -5.35 -7.96
CA GLY A 390 -13.15 -6.59 -7.24
C GLY A 390 -11.98 -7.55 -7.35
N SER A 391 -11.94 -8.54 -6.46
CA SER A 391 -11.01 -9.65 -6.51
C SER A 391 -11.74 -10.94 -6.97
N PRO A 392 -12.12 -11.09 -8.25
CA PRO A 392 -12.96 -12.21 -8.71
C PRO A 392 -12.27 -13.58 -8.58
N ALA A 393 -10.94 -13.61 -8.64
CA ALA A 393 -10.14 -14.79 -8.32
C ALA A 393 -10.29 -15.26 -6.86
N PHE A 394 -10.90 -14.45 -5.99
CA PHE A 394 -11.10 -14.65 -4.56
C PHE A 394 -12.53 -14.37 -4.13
N ASP A 395 -13.50 -14.70 -4.98
CA ASP A 395 -14.94 -14.55 -4.71
C ASP A 395 -15.32 -13.13 -4.27
N ASP A 396 -14.63 -12.14 -4.85
CA ASP A 396 -14.80 -10.72 -4.54
C ASP A 396 -14.56 -10.36 -3.05
N MET A 397 -13.71 -11.13 -2.35
CA MET A 397 -13.17 -10.85 -1.00
C MET A 397 -12.96 -9.35 -0.71
N VAL A 398 -12.32 -8.63 -1.64
CA VAL A 398 -12.26 -7.16 -1.61
C VAL A 398 -13.05 -6.59 -2.77
N VAL A 399 -14.14 -5.88 -2.45
CA VAL A 399 -14.85 -5.00 -3.39
C VAL A 399 -14.69 -3.54 -2.97
N LEU A 400 -14.25 -2.71 -3.91
CA LEU A 400 -14.38 -1.26 -3.86
C LEU A 400 -15.39 -0.82 -4.93
N GLN A 401 -16.28 0.09 -4.55
CA GLN A 401 -17.27 0.72 -5.44
C GLN A 401 -17.17 2.23 -5.24
N GLY A 402 -17.31 2.97 -6.34
CA GLY A 402 -17.19 4.43 -6.34
C GLY A 402 -17.20 4.94 -7.78
N SER A 403 -16.44 5.99 -8.04
CA SER A 403 -16.28 6.54 -9.39
C SER A 403 -14.81 6.68 -9.76
N VAL A 404 -14.54 6.65 -11.06
CA VAL A 404 -13.25 7.03 -11.66
C VAL A 404 -13.48 8.20 -12.60
N ASP A 405 -12.46 9.03 -12.76
CA ASP A 405 -12.47 10.05 -13.81
C ASP A 405 -12.31 9.38 -15.19
N ALA A 406 -12.71 10.08 -16.25
CA ALA A 406 -12.33 9.70 -17.60
C ALA A 406 -10.78 9.69 -17.72
N PRO A 407 -10.19 8.83 -18.56
CA PRO A 407 -8.75 8.88 -18.85
C PRO A 407 -8.34 10.29 -19.28
N LEU A 408 -7.30 10.85 -18.63
CA LEU A 408 -6.81 12.18 -18.96
C LEU A 408 -6.46 12.27 -20.46
N PRO A 409 -6.95 13.30 -21.18
CA PRO A 409 -6.46 13.61 -22.51
C PRO A 409 -4.94 13.80 -22.52
N ALA A 410 -4.28 13.46 -23.62
CA ALA A 410 -2.85 13.67 -23.76
C ALA A 410 -2.50 15.16 -23.65
N ILE A 411 -1.48 15.50 -22.86
CA ILE A 411 -1.03 16.89 -22.66
C ILE A 411 -0.54 17.49 -23.98
N GLY A 412 0.11 16.69 -24.83
CA GLY A 412 0.67 17.13 -26.12
C GLY A 412 1.92 18.01 -26.01
N ASP A 413 2.35 18.34 -24.79
CA ASP A 413 3.56 19.09 -24.47
C ASP A 413 4.34 18.35 -23.36
N ASP A 414 5.34 17.57 -23.78
CA ASP A 414 6.22 16.85 -22.85
C ASP A 414 7.06 17.81 -21.98
N ALA A 415 7.39 19.02 -22.48
CA ALA A 415 8.15 20.01 -21.72
C ALA A 415 7.29 20.61 -20.60
N LEU A 416 6.00 20.86 -20.83
CA LEU A 416 5.04 21.19 -19.78
C LEU A 416 4.93 20.06 -18.77
N THR A 417 4.87 18.81 -19.22
CA THR A 417 4.73 17.65 -18.32
C THR A 417 5.94 17.51 -17.39
N ARG A 418 7.16 17.65 -17.93
CA ARG A 418 8.40 17.71 -17.14
C ARG A 418 8.38 18.86 -16.13
N ASP A 419 8.02 20.07 -16.55
CA ASP A 419 7.93 21.22 -15.65
C ASP A 419 6.90 21.00 -14.53
N LEU A 420 5.68 20.60 -14.87
CA LEU A 420 4.61 20.31 -13.89
C LEU A 420 5.07 19.34 -12.79
N LEU A 421 5.80 18.27 -13.15
CA LEU A 421 6.29 17.25 -12.20
C LEU A 421 7.56 17.65 -11.42
N THR A 422 8.39 18.56 -11.94
CA THR A 422 9.69 18.92 -11.34
C THR A 422 9.71 20.27 -10.62
N SER A 423 8.87 21.22 -11.01
CA SER A 423 8.78 22.53 -10.38
C SER A 423 7.69 22.64 -9.31
N THR A 424 6.64 21.81 -9.38
CA THR A 424 5.56 21.78 -8.37
C THR A 424 5.95 20.92 -7.16
N ALA A 425 5.78 21.46 -5.95
CA ALA A 425 5.97 20.68 -4.73
C ALA A 425 4.83 19.68 -4.52
N PHE A 426 5.17 18.47 -4.09
CA PHE A 426 4.22 17.42 -3.73
C PHE A 426 3.59 17.73 -2.38
N VAL A 427 2.27 17.67 -2.32
CA VAL A 427 1.46 17.91 -1.12
C VAL A 427 0.53 16.72 -0.86
N SER A 428 0.05 16.60 0.37
CA SER A 428 -0.85 15.50 0.75
C SER A 428 -2.17 15.58 -0.02
N ALA A 429 -2.63 14.43 -0.50
CA ALA A 429 -3.96 14.20 -1.06
C ALA A 429 -4.87 13.44 -0.09
N TYR A 430 -4.50 13.34 1.20
CA TYR A 430 -5.28 12.66 2.23
C TYR A 430 -6.71 13.22 2.32
N GLY A 431 -7.71 12.33 2.31
CA GLY A 431 -9.14 12.66 2.33
C GLY A 431 -9.63 13.51 1.15
N THR A 432 -8.77 13.88 0.20
CA THR A 432 -9.07 14.82 -0.89
C THR A 432 -9.60 14.08 -2.10
N ALA A 433 -10.78 14.48 -2.58
CA ALA A 433 -11.31 13.97 -3.86
C ALA A 433 -10.62 14.68 -5.03
N TRP A 434 -10.18 13.91 -6.01
CA TRP A 434 -9.64 14.41 -7.29
C TRP A 434 -10.70 15.22 -8.06
N LYS A 435 -11.92 14.68 -8.09
CA LYS A 435 -13.17 15.30 -8.59
C LYS A 435 -14.35 14.79 -7.78
N ALA A 436 -15.40 15.59 -7.67
CA ALA A 436 -16.67 15.21 -7.07
C ALA A 436 -17.85 15.81 -7.85
N SER A 437 -18.93 15.04 -8.02
CA SER A 437 -20.15 15.46 -8.69
C SER A 437 -21.36 14.79 -8.03
N GLY A 438 -22.06 15.54 -7.18
CA GLY A 438 -23.09 14.99 -6.29
C GLY A 438 -22.50 13.91 -5.38
N ALA A 439 -23.03 12.69 -5.47
CA ALA A 439 -22.54 11.53 -4.72
C ALA A 439 -21.32 10.84 -5.38
N ALA A 440 -21.05 11.09 -6.66
CA ALA A 440 -19.91 10.51 -7.36
C ALA A 440 -18.61 11.19 -6.92
N LYS A 441 -17.59 10.39 -6.58
CA LYS A 441 -16.25 10.87 -6.19
C LYS A 441 -15.20 9.97 -6.81
N ALA A 442 -14.16 10.58 -7.38
CA ALA A 442 -12.90 9.93 -7.68
C ALA A 442 -11.81 10.54 -6.79
N PHE A 443 -10.89 9.72 -6.30
CA PHE A 443 -9.84 10.11 -5.34
C PHE A 443 -8.45 10.20 -5.95
N GLY A 444 -8.34 9.97 -7.26
CA GLY A 444 -7.14 10.18 -8.05
C GLY A 444 -7.47 10.18 -9.54
N PRO A 445 -6.54 10.65 -10.39
CA PRO A 445 -6.74 10.70 -11.83
C PRO A 445 -6.69 9.30 -12.46
N THR A 446 -7.33 9.19 -13.63
CA THR A 446 -7.19 8.06 -14.55
C THR A 446 -6.17 8.42 -15.62
N GLY A 447 -5.11 7.63 -15.78
CA GLY A 447 -4.03 7.90 -16.73
C GLY A 447 -4.44 7.75 -18.21
N PRO A 448 -3.74 8.41 -19.14
CA PRO A 448 -4.00 8.28 -20.58
C PRO A 448 -3.72 6.85 -21.07
N ALA A 449 -4.24 6.46 -22.23
CA ALA A 449 -4.01 5.13 -22.78
C ALA A 449 -2.52 4.82 -23.10
N SER A 450 -1.73 5.86 -23.35
CA SER A 450 -0.28 5.85 -23.64
C SER A 450 0.31 7.26 -23.50
N GLY A 451 1.64 7.40 -23.66
CA GLY A 451 2.34 8.69 -23.65
C GLY A 451 2.87 9.13 -22.29
N LEU A 452 3.50 10.31 -22.26
CA LEU A 452 3.95 10.97 -21.05
C LEU A 452 2.79 11.79 -20.45
N SER A 453 2.63 11.75 -19.12
CA SER A 453 1.60 12.50 -18.39
C SER A 453 2.02 12.71 -16.94
N VAL A 454 1.23 13.49 -16.19
CA VAL A 454 1.43 13.74 -14.75
C VAL A 454 1.14 12.52 -13.86
N VAL A 455 0.62 11.44 -14.44
CA VAL A 455 0.48 10.10 -13.85
C VAL A 455 0.82 9.02 -14.89
N PRO A 456 1.08 7.76 -14.49
CA PRO A 456 1.37 6.68 -15.43
C PRO A 456 0.25 6.47 -16.46
N ALA A 457 0.60 5.95 -17.63
CA ALA A 457 -0.40 5.55 -18.61
C ALA A 457 -1.25 4.40 -18.03
N ARG A 458 -2.57 4.40 -18.28
CA ARG A 458 -3.54 3.42 -17.76
C ARG A 458 -3.57 3.28 -16.23
N PHE A 459 -3.11 4.30 -15.51
CA PHE A 459 -3.25 4.40 -14.07
C PHE A 459 -4.72 4.51 -13.68
N ASP A 460 -5.19 3.72 -12.72
CA ASP A 460 -6.57 3.74 -12.20
C ASP A 460 -6.56 3.86 -10.67
N SER A 461 -6.39 5.10 -10.20
CA SER A 461 -6.38 5.42 -8.77
C SER A 461 -7.72 5.98 -8.26
N GLY A 462 -8.72 6.14 -9.13
CA GLY A 462 -9.95 6.87 -8.82
C GLY A 462 -10.77 6.25 -7.68
N LEU A 463 -10.76 4.92 -7.54
CA LEU A 463 -11.46 4.20 -6.47
C LEU A 463 -10.73 4.17 -5.13
N LEU A 464 -9.48 4.62 -5.07
CA LEU A 464 -8.62 4.50 -3.89
C LEU A 464 -8.65 5.79 -3.08
N GLU A 465 -9.67 5.96 -2.23
CA GLU A 465 -9.68 7.04 -1.24
C GLU A 465 -8.43 6.97 -0.35
N VAL A 466 -7.72 8.10 -0.26
CA VAL A 466 -6.53 8.24 0.56
C VAL A 466 -6.95 8.44 2.03
N ARG A 467 -7.34 7.34 2.68
CA ARG A 467 -7.69 7.22 4.10
C ARG A 467 -7.32 5.84 4.63
N GLU A 468 -7.06 5.76 5.93
CA GLU A 468 -6.77 4.51 6.65
C GLU A 468 -7.85 3.47 6.34
N LYS A 469 -9.13 3.83 6.42
CA LYS A 469 -10.24 2.89 6.19
C LYS A 469 -10.19 2.18 4.84
N THR A 470 -9.75 2.85 3.78
CA THR A 470 -9.71 2.28 2.43
C THR A 470 -8.42 1.49 2.21
N CYS A 471 -7.28 2.00 2.68
CA CYS A 471 -6.01 1.30 2.60
C CYS A 471 -5.97 0.06 3.52
N SER A 472 -6.46 0.19 4.75
CA SER A 472 -6.57 -0.90 5.72
C SER A 472 -7.56 -1.94 5.21
N LYS A 473 -8.72 -1.58 4.64
CA LYS A 473 -9.66 -2.57 4.05
C LYS A 473 -8.96 -3.58 3.14
N CYS A 474 -8.08 -3.14 2.23
CA CYS A 474 -7.33 -4.05 1.36
C CYS A 474 -6.33 -4.94 2.11
N HIS A 475 -5.64 -4.43 3.13
CA HIS A 475 -4.64 -5.18 3.92
C HIS A 475 -5.26 -6.08 5.01
N ASP A 476 -6.34 -5.60 5.62
CA ASP A 476 -7.11 -6.26 6.67
C ASP A 476 -7.89 -7.42 6.05
N GLN A 477 -8.68 -7.19 5.01
CA GLN A 477 -9.46 -8.23 4.34
C GLN A 477 -8.57 -9.19 3.55
N GLY A 478 -7.58 -8.68 2.81
CA GLY A 478 -6.62 -9.50 2.06
C GLY A 478 -5.85 -10.44 2.99
N GLY A 479 -5.24 -9.91 4.06
CA GLY A 479 -4.52 -10.72 5.04
C GLY A 479 -5.42 -11.61 5.91
N TRP A 480 -6.67 -11.18 6.19
CA TRP A 480 -7.62 -11.98 6.98
C TRP A 480 -8.11 -13.20 6.21
N PHE A 481 -8.53 -13.04 4.95
CA PHE A 481 -8.97 -14.16 4.10
C PHE A 481 -7.88 -15.21 3.95
N ILE A 482 -6.64 -14.76 3.74
CA ILE A 482 -5.45 -15.62 3.72
C ILE A 482 -5.29 -16.42 5.02
N GLY A 483 -5.54 -15.81 6.18
CA GLY A 483 -5.45 -16.46 7.49
C GLY A 483 -6.70 -17.22 7.94
N SER A 484 -7.85 -17.06 7.26
CA SER A 484 -9.15 -17.64 7.64
C SER A 484 -9.70 -18.65 6.64
N LEU A 485 -9.15 -18.72 5.42
CA LEU A 485 -9.56 -19.71 4.42
C LEU A 485 -9.36 -21.15 4.89
N VAL A 486 -8.32 -21.38 5.70
CA VAL A 486 -8.06 -22.64 6.39
C VAL A 486 -7.25 -22.31 7.64
N ASP A 487 -7.62 -22.83 8.81
CA ASP A 487 -6.78 -22.73 10.01
C ASP A 487 -5.36 -23.31 9.75
N ASP A 488 -5.29 -24.32 8.87
CA ASP A 488 -4.06 -24.97 8.38
C ASP A 488 -3.35 -24.25 7.21
N ALA A 489 -3.87 -23.12 6.70
CA ALA A 489 -3.24 -22.31 5.65
C ALA A 489 -2.23 -21.28 6.19
N VAL A 490 -1.49 -21.69 7.22
CA VAL A 490 -0.26 -21.05 7.73
C VAL A 490 0.69 -20.64 6.60
N LEU A 491 0.63 -21.37 5.47
CA LEU A 491 1.35 -21.18 4.21
C LEU A 491 1.19 -19.78 3.57
N TYR A 492 0.15 -19.02 3.92
CA TYR A 492 0.00 -17.62 3.46
C TYR A 492 -0.16 -16.58 4.58
N GLY A 493 -0.54 -16.96 5.79
CA GLY A 493 -0.78 -16.00 6.90
C GLY A 493 0.43 -15.14 7.27
N ASP A 494 1.65 -15.67 7.10
CA ASP A 494 2.88 -15.09 7.66
C ASP A 494 3.72 -14.31 6.66
N VAL A 495 3.27 -14.23 5.42
CA VAL A 495 4.05 -13.89 4.22
C VAL A 495 4.80 -12.56 4.29
N TRP A 496 4.26 -11.60 5.05
CA TRP A 496 4.75 -10.21 5.12
C TRP A 496 5.00 -9.71 6.55
N GLY A 497 5.13 -10.63 7.51
CA GLY A 497 5.22 -10.31 8.93
C GLY A 497 3.91 -9.78 9.52
N VAL A 498 3.91 -9.45 10.81
CA VAL A 498 2.69 -9.08 11.53
C VAL A 498 2.08 -7.75 11.06
N ASP A 499 2.89 -6.90 10.44
CA ASP A 499 2.53 -5.57 9.97
C ASP A 499 1.97 -5.55 8.53
N ARG A 500 1.90 -6.70 7.85
CA ARG A 500 1.29 -6.86 6.51
C ARG A 500 1.83 -5.88 5.44
N ILE A 501 3.13 -5.57 5.49
CA ILE A 501 3.81 -4.69 4.54
C ILE A 501 4.30 -5.50 3.34
N PHE A 502 3.48 -5.55 2.29
CA PHE A 502 3.65 -6.46 1.15
C PHE A 502 4.94 -6.27 0.34
N SER A 503 5.59 -5.10 0.43
CA SER A 503 6.81 -4.79 -0.31
C SER A 503 8.11 -5.13 0.42
N PHE A 504 8.08 -5.42 1.73
CA PHE A 504 9.29 -5.69 2.52
C PHE A 504 9.46 -7.17 2.86
N TYR A 505 10.70 -7.65 2.72
CA TYR A 505 11.06 -9.01 3.13
C TYR A 505 12.55 -9.10 3.51
N PRO A 506 12.90 -9.81 4.60
CA PRO A 506 14.25 -9.73 5.17
C PRO A 506 15.25 -10.79 4.69
N PHE A 507 14.85 -11.84 3.96
CA PHE A 507 15.75 -12.97 3.65
C PHE A 507 16.53 -12.82 2.33
N ASP A 508 17.63 -13.55 2.22
CA ASP A 508 18.59 -13.52 1.12
C ASP A 508 18.00 -14.08 -0.20
N PRO A 509 18.02 -13.33 -1.32
CA PRO A 509 17.51 -13.80 -2.59
C PRO A 509 18.17 -15.07 -3.12
N SER A 510 19.46 -15.26 -2.85
CA SER A 510 20.23 -16.45 -3.28
C SER A 510 19.80 -17.74 -2.58
N ARG A 511 19.00 -17.61 -1.52
CA ARG A 511 18.49 -18.71 -0.70
C ARG A 511 17.02 -19.03 -0.96
N ILE A 512 16.28 -18.15 -1.64
CA ILE A 512 14.90 -18.42 -2.05
C ILE A 512 14.88 -19.70 -2.89
N GLU A 513 13.91 -20.58 -2.63
CA GLU A 513 13.77 -21.91 -3.26
C GLU A 513 14.92 -22.91 -3.10
N ALA A 514 16.02 -22.55 -2.44
CA ALA A 514 17.12 -23.47 -2.18
C ALA A 514 16.64 -24.72 -1.42
N SER A 515 17.24 -25.87 -1.75
CA SER A 515 16.93 -27.15 -1.12
C SER A 515 17.46 -27.24 0.32
N GLY A 516 16.78 -28.04 1.15
CA GLY A 516 17.07 -28.19 2.58
C GLY A 516 15.80 -28.00 3.44
N ASN A 517 15.94 -28.08 4.77
CA ASN A 517 14.79 -28.01 5.69
C ASN A 517 14.39 -26.58 6.06
N GLU A 518 15.27 -25.60 5.90
CA GLU A 518 15.00 -24.17 6.12
C GLU A 518 15.92 -23.38 5.19
N ASN A 519 15.34 -22.53 4.34
CA ASN A 519 16.11 -21.70 3.42
C ASN A 519 16.04 -20.19 3.74
N ARG A 520 15.21 -19.78 4.71
CA ARG A 520 15.16 -18.39 5.19
C ARG A 520 16.43 -18.04 5.95
N VAL A 521 17.22 -17.12 5.40
CA VAL A 521 18.43 -16.57 6.01
C VAL A 521 18.37 -15.05 5.88
N VAL A 522 18.48 -14.31 6.99
CA VAL A 522 18.47 -12.83 6.96
C VAL A 522 19.59 -12.32 6.05
N ARG A 523 19.28 -11.34 5.19
CA ARG A 523 20.26 -10.69 4.30
C ARG A 523 21.45 -10.17 5.10
N PRO A 524 22.72 -10.48 4.72
CA PRO A 524 23.89 -9.96 5.40
C PRO A 524 23.90 -8.43 5.52
N ALA A 525 23.44 -7.70 4.50
CA ALA A 525 23.32 -6.24 4.53
C ALA A 525 22.38 -5.73 5.63
N PHE A 526 21.30 -6.44 5.94
CA PHE A 526 20.35 -6.04 6.98
C PHE A 526 20.86 -6.34 8.39
N ALA A 527 21.58 -7.45 8.57
CA ALA A 527 22.25 -7.78 9.82
C ALA A 527 23.42 -6.81 10.11
N GLN A 528 24.23 -6.48 9.10
CA GLN A 528 25.37 -5.56 9.23
C GLN A 528 24.92 -4.11 9.46
N GLY A 529 23.86 -3.67 8.79
CA GLY A 529 23.32 -2.32 8.93
C GLY A 529 22.39 -2.11 10.14
N ALA A 530 22.20 -3.13 11.00
CA ALA A 530 21.20 -3.14 12.08
C ALA A 530 19.79 -2.72 11.62
N VAL A 531 19.41 -3.10 10.40
CA VAL A 531 18.08 -2.84 9.82
C VAL A 531 17.08 -3.90 10.27
N PHE A 532 17.54 -5.13 10.51
CA PHE A 532 16.70 -6.27 10.88
C PHE A 532 17.41 -7.15 11.91
N GLU A 533 16.89 -7.27 13.14
CA GLU A 533 17.52 -8.03 14.22
C GLU A 533 16.55 -8.90 15.01
N ARG A 534 17.08 -9.90 15.72
CA ARG A 534 16.27 -10.82 16.53
C ARG A 534 15.72 -10.09 17.75
N TYR A 535 14.41 -10.18 17.95
CA TYR A 535 13.71 -9.61 19.08
C TYR A 535 14.29 -10.07 20.42
N ASP A 536 14.46 -9.09 21.30
CA ASP A 536 15.01 -9.19 22.65
C ASP A 536 14.18 -8.27 23.54
N ALA A 537 13.47 -8.82 24.51
CA ALA A 537 12.52 -8.08 25.35
C ALA A 537 13.19 -7.00 26.22
N ALA A 538 14.51 -7.10 26.48
CA ALA A 538 15.25 -6.08 27.22
C ALA A 538 15.62 -4.85 26.37
N LYS A 539 15.56 -4.97 25.04
CA LYS A 539 15.88 -3.89 24.08
C LYS A 539 14.63 -3.37 23.35
N HIS A 540 13.69 -4.26 23.06
CA HIS A 540 12.56 -4.01 22.18
C HIS A 540 11.27 -3.89 23.01
N SER A 541 11.04 -2.69 23.57
CA SER A 541 9.89 -2.45 24.45
C SER A 541 8.55 -2.69 23.74
N ALA A 542 7.55 -3.16 24.47
CA ALA A 542 6.19 -3.38 23.96
C ALA A 542 5.42 -2.08 23.66
N GLU A 543 6.00 -0.92 23.96
CA GLU A 543 5.51 0.38 23.51
C GLU A 543 5.98 0.71 22.09
N ARG A 544 7.20 0.30 21.75
CA ARG A 544 7.79 0.54 20.42
C ARG A 544 7.47 -0.58 19.43
N TYR A 545 7.40 -1.83 19.89
CA TYR A 545 7.23 -3.02 19.07
C TYR A 545 5.99 -3.82 19.45
N THR A 546 4.96 -3.76 18.60
CA THR A 546 3.77 -4.60 18.73
C THR A 546 3.84 -5.75 17.73
N PHE A 547 4.10 -6.96 18.24
CA PHE A 547 3.86 -8.19 17.50
C PHE A 547 2.35 -8.49 17.57
N TYR A 548 1.67 -8.50 16.42
CA TYR A 548 0.25 -8.82 16.36
C TYR A 548 0.02 -10.21 16.95
N LYS A 549 -0.76 -10.29 18.02
CA LYS A 549 -1.35 -11.57 18.42
C LYS A 549 -2.50 -11.83 17.46
N PRO A 550 -2.57 -12.99 16.78
CA PRO A 550 -3.80 -13.35 16.08
C PRO A 550 -4.97 -13.22 17.06
N GLN A 551 -5.98 -12.45 16.66
CA GLN A 551 -7.24 -12.42 17.39
C GLN A 551 -7.84 -13.84 17.31
N PRO A 552 -8.33 -14.40 18.43
CA PRO A 552 -8.86 -15.76 18.48
C PRO A 552 -10.18 -15.91 17.71
#